data_AF-A0A9J7LYY7-F1
#
_entry.id   AF-A0A9J7LYY7-F1
#
_cell.length_a   1.000
_cell.length_b   1.000
_cell.length_c   1.000
_cell.angle_alpha   90.00
_cell.angle_beta   90.00
_cell.angle_gamma   90.00
#
_symmetry.space_group_name_H-M   'P 1'
#
loop_
_entity.id
_entity.type
_entity.pdbx_description
1 polymer ?
#
loop_
_entity_poly.entity_id
_entity_poly.type
_entity_poly.pdbx_seq_one_letter_code
_entity_poly.pdbx_strand_id
1 'polypeptide(L)'
;MMTVAAIIMLSLADLALNTIAYVKGGDLSTFKNDINGFSIFTSLLDMWVLAALRTCVMLGAVLVVLCNTRIKLTTSWIGILPAVTCAYTFVKLLLYSEGEVKFPHTPWFWGTFVGSIVGSAVFYINWALLSHVSVNTRKAMAEEAEILLGRKVKCESNSSSLKKLIIYAKPVIPYFLAGMSFLIGGAVSDTFIPYYTGMVIDGIAKIETSRDKFTHAIVLMSILTAISAVCYGMRTGLFEITKIKLNIRVRNLLFRSITSQEIGFFDSVKTGELISRLSADTTVTTEVFVNHVKVLCASTVRVVGIVAFMLKLSWRLSILALIMLPAVAVVTRVFGEYLKTFNAF
;
A
#
# COMPACT_ATOMS: atom_id res chain seq x y z
N MET A 1 -29.13 -8.05 11.88
CA MET A 1 -29.01 -8.87 13.11
C MET A 1 -28.32 -10.20 12.86
N MET A 2 -28.73 -11.00 11.87
CA MET A 2 -28.08 -12.28 11.53
C MET A 2 -26.57 -12.16 11.26
N THR A 3 -26.13 -11.12 10.54
CA THR A 3 -24.71 -10.83 10.27
C THR A 3 -23.90 -10.55 11.53
N VAL A 4 -24.47 -9.85 12.51
CA VAL A 4 -23.81 -9.51 13.77
C VAL A 4 -23.64 -10.75 14.65
N ALA A 5 -24.67 -11.60 14.72
CA ALA A 5 -24.60 -12.87 15.45
C ALA A 5 -23.53 -13.80 14.84
N ALA A 6 -23.43 -13.86 13.51
CA ALA A 6 -22.39 -14.63 12.83
C ALA A 6 -20.97 -14.12 13.15
N ILE A 7 -20.76 -12.80 13.21
CA ILE A 7 -19.46 -12.20 13.58
C ILE A 7 -19.07 -12.62 15.01
N ILE A 8 -19.99 -12.54 15.97
CA ILE A 8 -19.74 -12.93 17.37
C ILE A 8 -19.34 -14.41 17.44
N MET A 9 -20.13 -15.30 16.82
CA MET A 9 -19.84 -16.74 16.80
C MET A 9 -18.48 -17.05 16.18
N LEU A 10 -18.15 -16.41 15.07
CA LEU A 10 -16.88 -16.62 14.38
C LEU A 10 -15.68 -16.10 15.19
N SER A 11 -15.85 -14.99 15.92
CA SER A 11 -14.82 -14.44 16.81
C SER A 11 -14.57 -15.30 18.05
N LEU A 12 -15.62 -15.90 18.63
CA LEU A 12 -15.49 -16.83 19.75
C LEU A 12 -14.86 -18.16 19.32
N ALA A 13 -15.22 -18.66 18.14
CA ALA A 13 -14.62 -19.86 17.57
C ALA A 13 -13.11 -19.68 17.34
N ASP A 14 -12.69 -18.51 16.86
CA ASP A 14 -11.29 -18.16 16.67
C ASP A 14 -10.49 -18.12 18.00
N LEU A 15 -11.06 -17.54 19.07
CA LEU A 15 -10.45 -17.57 20.40
C LEU A 15 -10.30 -19.01 20.93
N ALA A 16 -11.35 -19.81 20.77
CA ALA A 16 -11.38 -21.19 21.23
C ALA A 16 -10.32 -22.04 20.50
N LEU A 17 -10.21 -21.92 19.18
CA LEU A 17 -9.22 -22.65 18.38
C LEU A 17 -7.77 -22.26 18.76
N ASN A 18 -7.48 -20.97 18.96
CA ASN A 18 -6.15 -20.54 19.40
C ASN A 18 -5.83 -20.98 20.84
N THR A 19 -6.84 -21.01 21.72
CA THR A 19 -6.68 -21.52 23.09
C THR A 19 -6.43 -23.02 23.10
N ILE A 20 -7.13 -23.80 22.27
CA ILE A 20 -6.91 -25.25 22.14
C ILE A 20 -5.51 -25.53 21.57
N ALA A 21 -5.09 -24.77 20.56
CA ALA A 21 -3.76 -24.90 19.97
C ALA A 21 -2.64 -24.59 20.97
N TYR A 22 -2.85 -23.60 21.85
CA TYR A 22 -1.91 -23.26 22.93
C TYR A 22 -1.88 -24.34 24.01
N VAL A 23 -3.04 -24.78 24.52
CA VAL A 23 -3.17 -25.73 25.65
C VAL A 23 -2.78 -27.18 25.29
N LYS A 24 -2.90 -27.59 24.02
CA LYS A 24 -2.38 -28.92 23.58
C LYS A 24 -0.94 -28.85 23.05
N GLY A 25 -0.37 -27.65 22.94
CA GLY A 25 1.03 -27.39 22.65
C GLY A 25 1.92 -27.27 23.90
N GLY A 26 1.33 -27.05 25.08
CA GLY A 26 2.00 -27.08 26.38
C GLY A 26 1.00 -27.33 27.53
N ASP A 27 1.43 -28.03 28.58
CA ASP A 27 0.59 -28.33 29.75
C ASP A 27 0.09 -27.05 30.45
N LEU A 28 -1.00 -27.14 31.25
CA LEU A 28 -1.45 -25.99 32.05
C LEU A 28 -0.36 -25.46 33.01
N SER A 29 0.63 -26.30 33.33
CA SER A 29 1.85 -25.94 34.06
C SER A 29 2.82 -25.08 33.25
N THR A 30 2.92 -25.24 31.92
CA THR A 30 3.74 -24.36 31.07
C THR A 30 3.17 -22.96 30.97
N PHE A 31 1.84 -22.78 31.06
CA PHE A 31 1.25 -21.44 31.16
C PHE A 31 1.72 -20.67 32.41
N LYS A 32 1.76 -21.36 33.57
CA LYS A 32 2.24 -20.76 34.82
C LYS A 32 3.75 -20.45 34.75
N ASN A 33 4.52 -21.29 34.07
CA ASN A 33 5.96 -21.07 33.86
C ASN A 33 6.22 -19.94 32.85
N ASP A 34 5.44 -19.85 31.78
CA ASP A 34 5.51 -18.80 30.75
C ASP A 34 5.17 -17.42 31.33
N ILE A 35 4.23 -17.35 32.28
CA ILE A 35 3.90 -16.09 32.99
C ILE A 35 5.07 -15.63 33.88
N ASN A 36 5.70 -16.56 34.60
CA ASN A 36 6.75 -16.22 35.56
C ASN A 36 8.13 -16.01 34.91
N GLY A 37 8.35 -16.58 33.71
CA GLY A 37 9.62 -16.52 32.97
C GLY A 37 9.45 -16.05 31.52
N PHE A 38 8.66 -14.99 31.31
CA PHE A 38 8.33 -14.52 29.97
C PHE A 38 9.58 -14.08 29.18
N SER A 39 9.78 -14.69 28.00
CA SER A 39 10.74 -14.24 27.01
C SER A 39 10.08 -14.25 25.63
N ILE A 40 10.22 -13.13 24.91
CA ILE A 40 9.65 -12.90 23.58
C ILE A 40 10.16 -13.93 22.56
N PHE A 41 11.37 -14.43 22.76
CA PHE A 41 12.04 -15.35 21.83
C PHE A 41 11.59 -16.80 21.96
N THR A 42 11.11 -17.22 23.14
CA THR A 42 10.87 -18.63 23.45
C THR A 42 9.44 -18.95 23.90
N SER A 43 8.67 -17.97 24.38
CA SER A 43 7.29 -18.23 24.81
C SER A 43 6.32 -18.16 23.64
N LEU A 44 5.19 -18.88 23.72
CA LEU A 44 4.05 -18.76 22.78
C LEU A 44 2.90 -17.92 23.36
N LEU A 45 3.03 -17.46 24.60
CA LEU A 45 1.99 -16.77 25.36
C LEU A 45 1.53 -15.46 24.70
N ASP A 46 2.46 -14.68 24.17
CA ASP A 46 2.22 -13.42 23.44
C ASP A 46 1.34 -13.61 22.19
N MET A 47 1.44 -14.74 21.48
CA MET A 47 0.54 -15.02 20.35
C MET A 47 -0.89 -15.30 20.80
N TRP A 48 -1.06 -16.01 21.92
CA TRP A 48 -2.36 -16.24 22.52
C TRP A 48 -2.96 -14.94 23.08
N VAL A 49 -2.15 -14.11 23.76
CA VAL A 49 -2.57 -12.80 24.27
C VAL A 49 -3.03 -11.89 23.12
N LEU A 50 -2.33 -11.89 21.98
CA LEU A 50 -2.75 -11.12 20.79
C LEU A 50 -4.07 -11.63 20.21
N ALA A 51 -4.31 -12.96 20.20
CA ALA A 51 -5.60 -13.52 19.79
C ALA A 51 -6.72 -13.12 20.76
N ALA A 52 -6.48 -13.17 22.07
CA ALA A 52 -7.43 -12.73 23.09
C ALA A 52 -7.75 -11.23 22.94
N LEU A 53 -6.73 -10.37 22.83
CA LEU A 53 -6.86 -8.94 22.62
C LEU A 53 -7.71 -8.64 21.37
N ARG A 54 -7.40 -9.31 20.25
CA ARG A 54 -8.13 -9.20 18.99
C ARG A 54 -9.62 -9.48 19.16
N THR A 55 -9.96 -10.57 19.86
CA THR A 55 -11.36 -10.99 20.04
C THR A 55 -12.13 -10.03 20.95
N CYS A 56 -11.49 -9.53 22.02
CA CYS A 56 -12.05 -8.50 22.89
C CYS A 56 -12.36 -7.20 22.12
N VAL A 57 -11.44 -6.75 21.26
CA VAL A 57 -11.64 -5.55 20.44
C VAL A 57 -12.78 -5.73 19.44
N MET A 58 -12.95 -6.93 18.85
CA MET A 58 -14.10 -7.23 17.97
C MET A 58 -15.43 -7.21 18.71
N LEU A 59 -15.50 -7.85 19.87
CA LEU A 59 -16.72 -7.83 20.69
C LEU A 59 -17.08 -6.41 21.12
N GLY A 60 -16.08 -5.59 21.49
CA GLY A 60 -16.27 -4.17 21.74
C GLY A 60 -16.83 -3.41 20.53
N ALA A 61 -16.27 -3.63 19.34
CA ALA A 61 -16.76 -3.00 18.10
C ALA A 61 -18.20 -3.41 17.77
N VAL A 62 -18.55 -4.68 17.97
CA VAL A 62 -19.92 -5.18 17.78
C VAL A 62 -20.89 -4.53 18.78
N LEU A 63 -20.52 -4.45 20.06
CA LEU A 63 -21.33 -3.78 21.09
C LEU A 63 -21.57 -2.31 20.75
N VAL A 64 -20.56 -1.61 20.24
CA VAL A 64 -20.69 -0.21 19.79
C VAL A 64 -21.71 -0.09 18.65
N VAL A 65 -21.67 -0.97 17.66
CA VAL A 65 -22.63 -0.96 16.53
C VAL A 65 -24.06 -1.28 16.99
N LEU A 66 -24.21 -2.16 17.99
CA LEU A 66 -25.51 -2.49 18.58
C LEU A 66 -26.09 -1.34 19.42
N CYS A 67 -25.27 -0.66 20.21
CA CYS A 67 -25.71 0.43 21.08
C CYS A 67 -25.84 1.78 20.35
N ASN A 68 -25.03 2.03 19.31
CA ASN A 68 -25.00 3.32 18.61
C ASN A 68 -24.59 3.18 17.13
N THR A 69 -25.58 3.20 16.23
CA THR A 69 -25.39 3.07 14.78
C THR A 69 -24.75 4.30 14.11
N ARG A 70 -24.54 5.41 14.84
CA ARG A 70 -24.06 6.67 14.23
C ARG A 70 -22.55 6.72 14.01
N ILE A 71 -21.75 5.85 14.63
CA ILE A 71 -20.27 5.93 14.61
C ILE A 71 -19.67 5.43 13.28
N LYS A 72 -18.73 6.19 12.69
CA LYS A 72 -18.00 5.80 11.46
C LYS A 72 -16.94 4.75 11.76
N LEU A 73 -17.34 3.48 11.70
CA LEU A 73 -16.43 2.35 11.89
C LEU A 73 -15.35 2.25 10.80
N THR A 74 -15.61 2.72 9.57
CA THR A 74 -14.63 2.68 8.46
C THR A 74 -13.37 3.50 8.76
N THR A 75 -13.48 4.55 9.56
CA THR A 75 -12.37 5.43 9.95
C THR A 75 -11.70 5.03 11.26
N SER A 76 -12.14 3.94 11.90
CA SER A 76 -11.57 3.51 13.17
C SER A 76 -10.24 2.79 12.98
N TRP A 77 -9.24 3.20 13.76
CA TRP A 77 -7.90 2.57 13.87
C TRP A 77 -7.94 1.07 14.18
N ILE A 78 -9.06 0.57 14.68
CA ILE A 78 -9.31 -0.85 14.99
C ILE A 78 -9.13 -1.76 13.75
N GLY A 79 -9.37 -1.25 12.53
CA GLY A 79 -9.13 -2.00 11.29
C GLY A 79 -7.66 -2.28 10.97
N ILE A 80 -6.72 -1.65 11.68
CA ILE A 80 -5.26 -1.82 11.53
C ILE A 80 -4.74 -2.99 12.37
N LEU A 81 -5.41 -3.29 13.48
CA LEU A 81 -5.05 -4.36 14.40
C LEU A 81 -4.80 -5.74 13.74
N PRO A 82 -5.62 -6.25 12.79
CA PRO A 82 -5.40 -7.55 12.15
C PRO A 82 -4.17 -7.57 11.25
N ALA A 83 -3.83 -6.42 10.65
CA ALA A 83 -2.63 -6.27 9.83
C ALA A 83 -1.38 -6.33 10.73
N VAL A 84 -1.43 -5.70 11.90
CA VAL A 84 -0.36 -5.73 12.91
C VAL A 84 -0.20 -7.13 13.51
N THR A 85 -1.28 -7.84 13.85
CA THR A 85 -1.20 -9.21 14.39
C THR A 85 -0.63 -10.17 13.36
N CYS A 86 -1.07 -10.07 12.10
CA CYS A 86 -0.50 -10.87 11.02
C CYS A 86 1.01 -10.60 10.86
N ALA A 87 1.41 -9.32 10.84
CA ALA A 87 2.82 -8.95 10.78
C ALA A 87 3.65 -9.53 11.94
N TYR A 88 3.13 -9.45 13.16
CA TYR A 88 3.78 -9.99 14.35
C TYR A 88 3.98 -11.51 14.26
N THR A 89 2.98 -12.27 13.76
CA THR A 89 3.12 -13.73 13.62
C THR A 89 4.27 -14.12 12.69
N PHE A 90 4.49 -13.34 11.64
CA PHE A 90 5.58 -13.56 10.69
C PHE A 90 6.94 -13.17 11.25
N VAL A 91 7.03 -12.04 11.97
CA VAL A 91 8.26 -11.65 12.69
C VAL A 91 8.62 -12.72 13.72
N LYS A 92 7.64 -13.24 14.45
CA LYS A 92 7.88 -14.26 15.45
C LYS A 92 8.30 -15.60 14.85
N LEU A 93 7.75 -15.97 13.70
CA LEU A 93 8.20 -17.15 12.95
C LEU A 93 9.67 -17.01 12.51
N LEU A 94 10.11 -15.80 12.14
CA LEU A 94 11.52 -15.52 11.84
C LEU A 94 12.41 -15.65 13.06
N LEU A 95 12.01 -15.09 14.20
CA LEU A 95 12.77 -15.19 15.46
C LEU A 95 13.02 -16.66 15.84
N TYR A 96 12.03 -17.54 15.62
CA TYR A 96 12.19 -18.98 15.81
C TYR A 96 13.06 -19.66 14.74
N SER A 97 13.13 -19.10 13.53
CA SER A 97 14.01 -19.63 12.47
C SER A 97 15.47 -19.27 12.67
N GLU A 98 15.77 -18.16 13.37
CA GLU A 98 17.14 -17.73 13.69
C GLU A 98 17.60 -18.19 15.07
N GLY A 99 16.68 -18.51 15.98
CA GLY A 99 17.00 -19.02 17.30
C GLY A 99 17.67 -20.40 17.27
N GLU A 100 18.57 -20.67 18.23
CA GLU A 100 19.26 -21.96 18.36
C GLU A 100 18.34 -23.14 18.74
N VAL A 101 17.07 -22.86 19.05
CA VAL A 101 16.08 -23.86 19.45
C VAL A 101 15.49 -24.53 18.21
N LYS A 102 15.83 -25.81 17.98
CA LYS A 102 15.27 -26.62 16.89
C LYS A 102 13.75 -26.60 16.92
N PHE A 103 13.12 -26.43 15.75
CA PHE A 103 11.67 -26.48 15.60
C PHE A 103 11.09 -27.71 16.31
N PRO A 104 10.20 -27.54 17.30
CA PRO A 104 9.46 -28.67 17.83
C PRO A 104 8.60 -29.22 16.69
N HIS A 105 8.82 -30.47 16.29
CA HIS A 105 8.04 -31.16 15.25
C HIS A 105 6.58 -31.45 15.66
N THR A 106 6.07 -30.79 16.71
CA THR A 106 4.72 -30.99 17.20
C THR A 106 3.72 -30.26 16.29
N PRO A 107 2.64 -30.92 15.86
CA PRO A 107 1.63 -30.29 14.99
C PRO A 107 0.94 -29.10 15.67
N TRP A 108 0.88 -29.09 17.00
CA TRP A 108 0.32 -28.01 17.80
C TRP A 108 1.10 -26.71 17.70
N PHE A 109 2.43 -26.77 17.57
CA PHE A 109 3.27 -25.59 17.36
C PHE A 109 2.87 -24.87 16.06
N TRP A 110 2.79 -25.59 14.95
CA TRP A 110 2.34 -25.01 13.68
C TRP A 110 0.87 -24.56 13.72
N GLY A 111 0.05 -25.23 14.53
CA GLY A 111 -1.34 -24.85 14.78
C GLY A 111 -1.51 -23.45 15.36
N THR A 112 -0.62 -22.96 16.23
CA THR A 112 -0.72 -21.60 16.80
C THR A 112 -0.39 -20.51 15.76
N PHE A 113 0.58 -20.75 14.88
CA PHE A 113 0.91 -19.83 13.78
C PHE A 113 -0.20 -19.80 12.72
N VAL A 114 -0.66 -20.97 12.27
CA VAL A 114 -1.75 -21.05 11.30
C VAL A 114 -3.04 -20.47 11.90
N GLY A 115 -3.35 -20.78 13.15
CA GLY A 115 -4.52 -20.24 13.86
C GLY A 115 -4.50 -18.71 13.99
N SER A 116 -3.33 -18.12 14.24
CA SER A 116 -3.22 -16.66 14.34
C SER A 116 -3.34 -15.95 12.99
N ILE A 117 -2.81 -16.54 11.91
CA ILE A 117 -2.98 -16.04 10.53
C ILE A 117 -4.44 -16.14 10.10
N VAL A 118 -5.05 -17.32 10.24
CA VAL A 118 -6.47 -17.57 9.90
C VAL A 118 -7.36 -16.63 10.68
N GLY A 119 -7.13 -16.48 11.98
CA GLY A 119 -7.90 -15.58 12.81
C GLY A 119 -7.72 -14.11 12.46
N SER A 120 -6.56 -13.70 11.94
CA SER A 120 -6.33 -12.31 11.50
C SER A 120 -7.10 -12.04 10.21
N ALA A 121 -7.17 -13.02 9.31
CA ALA A 121 -8.02 -12.97 8.12
C ALA A 121 -9.51 -12.94 8.48
N VAL A 122 -9.94 -13.79 9.42
CA VAL A 122 -11.31 -13.81 9.96
C VAL A 122 -11.69 -12.46 10.56
N PHE A 123 -10.83 -11.86 11.37
CA PHE A 123 -11.05 -10.52 11.91
C PHE A 123 -11.18 -9.48 10.78
N TYR A 124 -10.31 -9.52 9.77
CA TYR A 124 -10.37 -8.57 8.67
C TYR A 124 -11.67 -8.70 7.87
N ILE A 125 -12.12 -9.93 7.58
CA ILE A 125 -13.40 -10.19 6.92
C ILE A 125 -14.57 -9.71 7.78
N ASN A 126 -14.56 -10.02 9.08
CA ASN A 126 -15.59 -9.57 10.02
C ASN A 126 -15.63 -8.04 10.14
N TRP A 127 -14.47 -7.39 10.16
CA TRP A 127 -14.36 -5.93 10.14
C TRP A 127 -14.93 -5.33 8.86
N ALA A 128 -14.58 -5.91 7.71
CA ALA A 128 -15.10 -5.48 6.41
C ALA A 128 -16.63 -5.65 6.35
N LEU A 129 -17.16 -6.77 6.83
CA LEU A 129 -18.60 -7.02 6.87
C LEU A 129 -19.32 -6.04 7.82
N LEU A 130 -18.77 -5.82 9.01
CA LEU A 130 -19.33 -4.91 10.02
C LEU A 130 -19.32 -3.46 9.54
N SER A 131 -18.21 -3.03 8.92
CA SER A 131 -18.09 -1.70 8.34
C SER A 131 -19.06 -1.51 7.16
N HIS A 132 -19.23 -2.50 6.30
CA HIS A 132 -20.20 -2.48 5.20
C HIS A 132 -21.64 -2.35 5.70
N VAL A 133 -22.02 -3.12 6.74
CA VAL A 133 -23.33 -2.98 7.39
C VAL A 133 -23.52 -1.56 7.92
N SER A 134 -22.53 -1.00 8.63
CA SER A 134 -22.61 0.36 9.18
C SER A 134 -22.73 1.45 8.09
N VAL A 135 -22.06 1.27 6.94
CA VAL A 135 -22.09 2.22 5.82
C VAL A 135 -23.41 2.12 5.07
N ASN A 136 -23.92 0.91 4.80
CA ASN A 136 -25.19 0.73 4.11
C ASN A 136 -26.36 1.30 4.90
N THR A 137 -26.40 1.08 6.21
CA THR A 137 -27.45 1.68 7.06
C THR A 137 -27.39 3.21 7.01
N ARG A 138 -26.20 3.82 7.00
CA ARG A 138 -26.05 5.27 6.83
C ARG A 138 -26.38 5.77 5.44
N LYS A 139 -25.99 5.05 4.39
CA LYS A 139 -26.32 5.42 3.01
C LYS A 139 -27.82 5.39 2.79
N ALA A 140 -28.52 4.39 3.33
CA ALA A 140 -29.98 4.34 3.31
C ALA A 140 -30.57 5.59 3.99
N MET A 141 -30.10 5.93 5.20
CA MET A 141 -30.54 7.16 5.90
C MET A 141 -30.20 8.44 5.13
N ALA A 142 -29.03 8.50 4.49
CA ALA A 142 -28.58 9.67 3.73
C ALA A 142 -29.30 9.79 2.39
N GLU A 143 -29.59 8.69 1.70
CA GLU A 143 -30.34 8.66 0.45
C GLU A 143 -31.79 9.01 0.69
N GLU A 144 -32.39 8.56 1.79
CA GLU A 144 -33.72 9.01 2.23
C GLU A 144 -33.73 10.52 2.49
N ALA A 145 -32.70 11.05 3.16
CA ALA A 145 -32.53 12.49 3.35
C ALA A 145 -32.25 13.26 2.03
N GLU A 146 -31.51 12.66 1.09
CA GLU A 146 -31.15 13.30 -0.18
C GLU A 146 -32.30 13.26 -1.19
N ILE A 147 -33.17 12.24 -1.12
CA ILE A 147 -34.46 12.18 -1.83
C ILE A 147 -35.37 13.29 -1.31
N LEU A 148 -35.42 13.51 0.00
CA LEU A 148 -36.13 14.65 0.60
C LEU A 148 -35.55 16.01 0.15
N LEU A 149 -34.27 16.06 -0.20
CA LEU A 149 -33.55 17.28 -0.63
C LEU A 149 -33.41 17.42 -2.15
N GLY A 150 -33.93 16.48 -2.96
CA GLY A 150 -33.99 16.57 -4.42
C GLY A 150 -32.64 16.65 -5.16
N ARG A 151 -31.51 16.28 -4.54
CA ARG A 151 -30.17 16.50 -5.13
C ARG A 151 -29.49 15.19 -5.53
N LYS A 152 -29.63 14.74 -6.78
CA LYS A 152 -28.73 13.72 -7.35
C LYS A 152 -28.00 14.26 -8.57
N VAL A 153 -26.69 14.47 -8.43
CA VAL A 153 -25.77 14.69 -9.56
C VAL A 153 -24.89 13.45 -9.71
N LYS A 154 -25.00 12.78 -10.87
CA LYS A 154 -24.23 11.59 -11.22
C LYS A 154 -23.05 12.00 -12.10
N CYS A 155 -21.82 11.78 -11.63
CA CYS A 155 -20.62 11.96 -12.45
C CYS A 155 -20.30 10.64 -13.18
N GLU A 156 -20.46 10.63 -14.50
CA GLU A 156 -20.04 9.53 -15.36
C GLU A 156 -18.55 9.65 -15.73
N SER A 157 -17.79 8.58 -15.51
CA SER A 157 -16.37 8.50 -15.89
C SER A 157 -16.24 8.07 -17.35
N ASN A 158 -15.89 8.99 -18.24
CA ASN A 158 -15.86 8.74 -19.69
C ASN A 158 -14.46 8.31 -20.17
N SER A 159 -14.24 7.00 -20.30
CA SER A 159 -13.01 6.36 -20.81
C SER A 159 -12.58 6.84 -22.20
N SER A 160 -13.54 7.33 -23.00
CA SER A 160 -13.28 7.84 -24.35
C SER A 160 -12.40 9.11 -24.39
N SER A 161 -12.44 9.94 -23.34
CA SER A 161 -11.64 11.17 -23.24
C SER A 161 -10.15 10.88 -23.04
N LEU A 162 -9.81 9.84 -22.27
CA LEU A 162 -8.42 9.43 -22.02
C LEU A 162 -7.73 8.90 -23.28
N LYS A 163 -8.45 8.13 -24.10
CA LYS A 163 -7.92 7.62 -25.38
C LYS A 163 -7.57 8.76 -26.35
N LYS A 164 -8.42 9.79 -26.41
CA LYS A 164 -8.16 10.98 -27.24
C LYS A 164 -6.89 11.71 -26.77
N LEU A 165 -6.70 11.85 -25.45
CA LEU A 165 -5.52 12.50 -24.88
C LEU A 165 -4.20 11.77 -25.24
N ILE A 166 -4.22 10.43 -25.21
CA ILE A 166 -3.07 9.60 -25.61
C ILE A 166 -2.74 9.78 -27.10
N ILE A 167 -3.76 9.89 -27.96
CA ILE A 167 -3.57 10.12 -29.40
C ILE A 167 -2.89 11.48 -29.65
N TYR A 168 -3.24 12.52 -28.88
CA TYR A 168 -2.60 13.83 -28.99
C TYR A 168 -1.14 13.84 -28.52
N ALA A 169 -0.75 12.90 -27.64
CA ALA A 169 0.61 12.79 -27.12
C ALA A 169 1.60 12.07 -28.07
N LYS A 170 1.11 11.45 -29.17
CA LYS A 170 1.93 10.73 -30.16
C LYS A 170 3.26 11.39 -30.56
N PRO A 171 3.32 12.69 -30.94
CA PRO A 171 4.57 13.30 -31.38
C PRO A 171 5.61 13.51 -30.26
N VAL A 172 5.22 13.37 -28.98
CA VAL A 172 6.11 13.56 -27.82
C VAL A 172 6.63 12.22 -27.29
N ILE A 173 6.13 11.09 -27.80
CA ILE A 173 6.56 9.73 -27.42
C ILE A 173 8.07 9.50 -27.47
N PRO A 174 8.87 9.99 -28.44
CA PRO A 174 10.31 9.67 -28.46
C PRO A 174 11.06 10.22 -27.24
N TYR A 175 10.75 11.44 -26.80
CA TYR A 175 11.36 12.03 -25.59
C TYR A 175 10.92 11.29 -24.33
N PHE A 176 9.66 10.88 -24.28
CA PHE A 176 9.12 10.08 -23.20
C PHE A 176 9.80 8.70 -23.14
N LEU A 177 9.98 8.03 -24.28
CA LEU A 177 10.61 6.72 -24.38
C LEU A 177 12.10 6.76 -24.02
N ALA A 178 12.81 7.81 -24.45
CA ALA A 178 14.18 8.05 -24.02
C ALA A 178 14.26 8.29 -22.50
N GLY A 179 13.32 9.04 -21.93
CA GLY A 179 13.21 9.21 -20.47
C GLY A 179 12.98 7.87 -19.76
N MET A 180 12.16 7.00 -20.35
CA MET A 180 11.89 5.66 -19.84
C MET A 180 13.11 4.73 -19.89
N SER A 181 13.95 4.80 -20.92
CA SER A 181 15.17 3.97 -20.95
C SER A 181 16.16 4.36 -19.85
N PHE A 182 16.37 5.66 -19.61
CA PHE A 182 17.20 6.12 -18.47
C PHE A 182 16.56 5.80 -17.12
N LEU A 183 15.23 5.79 -17.05
CA LEU A 183 14.53 5.37 -15.85
C LEU A 183 14.79 3.90 -15.53
N ILE A 184 14.75 3.01 -16.54
CA ILE A 184 15.05 1.59 -16.36
C ILE A 184 16.50 1.40 -15.93
N GLY A 185 17.45 2.05 -16.62
CA GLY A 185 18.87 1.99 -16.25
C GLY A 185 19.13 2.46 -14.82
N GLY A 186 18.56 3.60 -14.43
CA GLY A 186 18.66 4.12 -13.07
C GLY A 186 18.01 3.19 -12.03
N ALA A 187 16.82 2.66 -12.31
CA ALA A 187 16.14 1.74 -11.41
C ALA A 187 16.94 0.44 -11.19
N VAL A 188 17.60 -0.07 -12.23
CA VAL A 188 18.49 -1.22 -12.12
C VAL A 188 19.68 -0.87 -11.22
N SER A 189 20.38 0.24 -11.47
CA SER A 189 21.49 0.71 -10.63
C SER A 189 21.07 0.86 -9.17
N ASP A 190 19.95 1.54 -8.90
CA ASP A 190 19.41 1.75 -7.55
C ASP A 190 19.11 0.43 -6.82
N THR A 191 18.67 -0.59 -7.56
CA THR A 191 18.37 -1.92 -7.01
C THR A 191 19.64 -2.67 -6.59
N PHE A 192 20.76 -2.46 -7.28
CA PHE A 192 22.04 -3.10 -6.96
C PHE A 192 22.79 -2.46 -5.78
N ILE A 193 22.54 -1.18 -5.48
CA ILE A 193 23.18 -0.47 -4.35
C ILE A 193 23.05 -1.26 -3.02
N PRO A 194 21.85 -1.64 -2.53
CA PRO A 194 21.71 -2.37 -1.27
C PRO A 194 22.39 -3.74 -1.27
N TYR A 195 22.52 -4.39 -2.43
CA TYR A 195 23.25 -5.65 -2.55
C TYR A 195 24.74 -5.49 -2.28
N TYR A 196 25.37 -4.48 -2.91
CA TYR A 196 26.78 -4.19 -2.65
C TYR A 196 27.00 -3.64 -1.24
N THR A 197 26.05 -2.89 -0.68
CA THR A 197 26.09 -2.51 0.74
C THR A 197 26.10 -3.75 1.64
N GLY A 198 25.28 -4.77 1.35
CA GLY A 198 25.32 -6.06 2.07
C GLY A 198 26.68 -6.75 1.98
N MET A 199 27.30 -6.78 0.78
CA MET A 199 28.64 -7.35 0.60
C MET A 199 29.73 -6.60 1.36
N VAL A 200 29.61 -5.27 1.48
CA VAL A 200 30.51 -4.44 2.28
C VAL A 200 30.37 -4.77 3.76
N ILE A 201 29.15 -4.92 4.26
CA ILE A 201 28.86 -5.32 5.65
C ILE A 201 29.43 -6.71 5.95
N ASP A 202 29.19 -7.69 5.08
CA ASP A 202 29.74 -9.04 5.23
C ASP A 202 31.28 -9.05 5.21
N GLY A 203 31.88 -8.17 4.40
CA GLY A 203 33.33 -7.98 4.34
C GLY A 203 33.92 -7.39 5.62
N ILE A 204 33.20 -6.45 6.27
CA ILE A 204 33.59 -5.88 7.58
C ILE A 204 33.41 -6.91 8.68
N ALA A 205 32.38 -7.76 8.62
CA ALA A 205 32.15 -8.78 9.65
C ALA A 205 33.17 -9.93 9.61
N LYS A 206 33.77 -10.22 8.44
CA LYS A 206 34.69 -11.35 8.22
C LYS A 206 36.15 -10.92 8.01
N ILE A 207 36.61 -9.97 8.83
CA ILE A 207 37.82 -9.11 8.74
C ILE A 207 39.10 -9.76 8.14
N GLU A 208 39.31 -11.07 8.23
CA GLU A 208 40.60 -11.71 7.90
C GLU A 208 40.77 -12.22 6.45
N THR A 209 39.74 -12.38 5.61
CA THR A 209 39.91 -13.17 4.35
C THR A 209 39.80 -12.39 3.02
N SER A 210 39.33 -11.14 2.95
CA SER A 210 39.04 -10.55 1.62
C SER A 210 39.08 -9.02 1.48
N ARG A 211 40.26 -8.41 1.67
CA ARG A 211 40.51 -6.98 1.33
C ARG A 211 40.10 -6.65 -0.12
N ASP A 212 40.34 -7.57 -1.05
CA ASP A 212 40.06 -7.36 -2.48
C ASP A 212 38.54 -7.35 -2.78
N LYS A 213 37.76 -8.23 -2.14
CA LYS A 213 36.29 -8.25 -2.29
C LYS A 213 35.64 -7.00 -1.72
N PHE A 214 36.14 -6.51 -0.59
CA PHE A 214 35.69 -5.28 0.03
C PHE A 214 35.97 -4.07 -0.87
N THR A 215 37.19 -3.96 -1.39
CA THR A 215 37.59 -2.85 -2.28
C THR A 215 36.79 -2.88 -3.57
N HIS A 216 36.60 -4.07 -4.16
CA HIS A 216 35.78 -4.25 -5.35
C HIS A 216 34.31 -3.87 -5.13
N ALA A 217 33.72 -4.24 -3.98
CA ALA A 217 32.34 -3.88 -3.65
C ALA A 217 32.16 -2.35 -3.50
N ILE A 218 33.12 -1.66 -2.88
CA ILE A 218 33.09 -0.19 -2.75
C ILE A 218 33.24 0.50 -4.10
N VAL A 219 34.18 0.05 -4.94
CA VAL A 219 34.40 0.62 -6.28
C VAL A 219 33.17 0.42 -7.17
N LEU A 220 32.54 -0.76 -7.15
CA LEU A 220 31.31 -0.99 -7.89
C LEU A 220 30.15 -0.15 -7.36
N MET A 221 30.01 -0.02 -6.04
CA MET A 221 28.99 0.83 -5.43
C MET A 221 29.14 2.30 -5.85
N SER A 222 30.37 2.83 -5.88
CA SER A 222 30.63 4.22 -6.27
C SER A 222 30.32 4.45 -7.75
N ILE A 223 30.73 3.53 -8.63
CA ILE A 223 30.40 3.57 -10.06
C ILE A 223 28.89 3.50 -10.28
N LEU A 224 28.19 2.58 -9.61
CA LEU A 224 26.73 2.44 -9.73
C LEU A 224 25.99 3.70 -9.25
N THR A 225 26.47 4.34 -8.19
CA THR A 225 25.90 5.60 -7.69
C THR A 225 26.12 6.75 -8.67
N ALA A 226 27.30 6.82 -9.31
CA ALA A 226 27.55 7.81 -10.35
C ALA A 226 26.64 7.60 -11.58
N ILE A 227 26.47 6.34 -12.01
CA ILE A 227 25.56 5.98 -13.12
C ILE A 227 24.10 6.32 -12.76
N SER A 228 23.66 6.02 -11.54
CA SER A 228 22.28 6.31 -11.12
C SER A 228 22.02 7.82 -11.05
N ALA A 229 22.98 8.62 -10.57
CA ALA A 229 22.89 10.07 -10.55
C ALA A 229 22.75 10.67 -11.97
N VAL A 230 23.57 10.20 -12.92
CA VAL A 230 23.49 10.64 -14.33
C VAL A 230 22.14 10.23 -14.94
N CYS A 231 21.71 8.98 -14.75
CA CYS A 231 20.40 8.51 -15.22
C CYS A 231 19.25 9.32 -14.61
N TYR A 232 19.36 9.70 -13.33
CA TYR A 232 18.38 10.53 -12.63
C TYR A 232 18.29 11.94 -13.24
N GLY A 233 19.44 12.55 -13.56
CA GLY A 233 19.51 13.84 -14.25
C GLY A 233 18.84 13.77 -15.63
N MET A 234 19.29 12.83 -16.49
CA MET A 234 18.76 12.68 -17.84
C MET A 234 17.27 12.37 -17.87
N ARG A 235 16.78 11.41 -17.07
CA ARG A 235 15.36 11.07 -17.05
C ARG A 235 14.49 12.26 -16.62
N THR A 236 14.97 13.06 -15.66
CA THR A 236 14.21 14.22 -15.15
C THR A 236 14.13 15.31 -16.22
N GLY A 237 15.25 15.60 -16.90
CA GLY A 237 15.26 16.55 -18.03
C GLY A 237 14.37 16.11 -19.20
N LEU A 238 14.43 14.84 -19.60
CA LEU A 238 13.64 14.32 -20.72
C LEU A 238 12.12 14.34 -20.44
N PHE A 239 11.69 14.04 -19.21
CA PHE A 239 10.29 14.17 -18.83
C PHE A 239 9.84 15.63 -18.77
N GLU A 240 10.72 16.55 -18.38
CA GLU A 240 10.39 17.98 -18.39
C GLU A 240 10.23 18.53 -19.81
N ILE A 241 11.13 18.14 -20.73
CA ILE A 241 11.00 18.47 -22.16
C ILE A 241 9.70 17.90 -22.73
N THR A 242 9.35 16.67 -22.37
CA THR A 242 8.08 16.02 -22.76
C THR A 242 6.89 16.86 -22.30
N LYS A 243 6.90 17.31 -21.02
CA LYS A 243 5.84 18.15 -20.45
C LYS A 243 5.69 19.47 -21.21
N ILE A 244 6.79 20.18 -21.45
CA ILE A 244 6.79 21.48 -22.14
C ILE A 244 6.25 21.32 -23.57
N LYS A 245 6.75 20.33 -24.33
CA LYS A 245 6.30 20.09 -25.71
C LYS A 245 4.82 19.73 -25.79
N LEU A 246 4.33 18.90 -24.85
CA LEU A 246 2.92 18.54 -24.80
C LEU A 246 2.05 19.77 -24.49
N ASN A 247 2.48 20.62 -23.55
CA ASN A 247 1.76 21.84 -23.18
C ASN A 247 1.60 22.79 -24.38
N ILE A 248 2.71 23.08 -25.08
CA ILE A 248 2.69 23.93 -26.28
C ILE A 248 1.75 23.36 -27.35
N ARG A 249 1.76 22.03 -27.55
CA ARG A 249 0.89 21.36 -28.51
C ARG A 249 -0.58 21.53 -28.18
N VAL A 250 -0.97 21.32 -26.91
CA VAL A 250 -2.34 21.47 -26.43
C VAL A 250 -2.80 22.92 -26.57
N ARG A 251 -1.96 23.89 -26.18
CA ARG A 251 -2.26 25.32 -26.34
C ARG A 251 -2.47 25.71 -27.80
N ASN A 252 -1.62 25.25 -28.72
CA ASN A 252 -1.77 25.53 -30.15
C ASN A 252 -3.05 24.92 -30.74
N LEU A 253 -3.43 23.71 -30.31
CA LEU A 253 -4.68 23.08 -30.74
C LEU A 253 -5.91 23.82 -30.21
N LEU A 254 -5.89 24.22 -28.94
CA LEU A 254 -6.97 24.99 -28.34
C LEU A 254 -7.10 26.36 -29.01
N PHE A 255 -5.97 27.07 -29.19
CA PHE A 255 -5.95 28.37 -29.86
C PHE A 255 -6.53 28.28 -31.27
N ARG A 256 -6.09 27.32 -32.09
CA ARG A 256 -6.64 27.09 -33.44
C ARG A 256 -8.14 26.82 -33.41
N SER A 257 -8.62 26.06 -32.42
CA SER A 257 -10.04 25.72 -32.28
C SER A 257 -10.89 26.91 -31.83
N ILE A 258 -10.32 27.80 -31.00
CA ILE A 258 -10.96 29.06 -30.58
C ILE A 258 -11.06 30.00 -31.79
N THR A 259 -9.98 30.18 -32.56
CA THR A 259 -9.97 31.10 -33.72
C THR A 259 -10.87 30.66 -34.88
N SER A 260 -11.26 29.38 -34.93
CA SER A 260 -12.16 28.86 -35.97
C SER A 260 -13.64 28.90 -35.58
N GLN A 261 -14.00 29.45 -34.41
CA GLN A 261 -15.39 29.56 -33.98
C GLN A 261 -16.12 30.71 -34.67
N GLU A 262 -17.45 30.62 -34.73
CA GLU A 262 -18.33 31.67 -35.23
C GLU A 262 -18.36 32.89 -34.30
N ILE A 263 -18.71 34.07 -34.84
CA ILE A 263 -18.76 35.32 -34.09
C ILE A 263 -19.73 35.24 -32.89
N GLY A 264 -20.87 34.54 -33.06
CA GLY A 264 -21.85 34.35 -31.98
C GLY A 264 -21.33 33.60 -30.76
N PHE A 265 -20.28 32.77 -30.91
CA PHE A 265 -19.60 32.15 -29.76
C PHE A 265 -18.91 33.20 -28.89
N PHE A 266 -18.26 34.20 -29.52
CA PHE A 266 -17.53 35.25 -28.81
C PHE A 266 -18.45 36.27 -28.13
N ASP A 267 -19.70 36.41 -28.59
CA ASP A 267 -20.71 37.22 -27.90
C ASP A 267 -21.19 36.56 -26.59
N SER A 268 -21.09 35.23 -26.50
CA SER A 268 -21.56 34.45 -25.35
C SER A 268 -20.51 34.23 -24.25
N VAL A 269 -19.20 34.23 -24.60
CA VAL A 269 -18.10 33.88 -23.68
C VAL A 269 -17.16 35.07 -23.47
N LYS A 270 -16.87 35.41 -22.21
CA LYS A 270 -15.94 36.50 -21.87
C LYS A 270 -14.51 36.18 -22.32
N THR A 271 -13.81 37.16 -22.89
CA THR A 271 -12.41 37.03 -23.31
C THR A 271 -11.48 36.55 -22.20
N GLY A 272 -11.68 37.01 -20.97
CA GLY A 272 -10.88 36.58 -19.80
C GLY A 272 -11.04 35.09 -19.48
N GLU A 273 -12.21 34.51 -19.71
CA GLU A 273 -12.45 33.08 -19.54
C GLU A 273 -11.70 32.26 -20.59
N LEU A 274 -11.71 32.70 -21.85
CA LEU A 274 -10.97 32.05 -22.94
C LEU A 274 -9.46 32.05 -22.67
N ILE A 275 -8.90 33.18 -22.20
CA ILE A 275 -7.48 33.28 -21.84
C ILE A 275 -7.16 32.35 -20.66
N SER A 276 -8.01 32.31 -19.64
CA SER A 276 -7.84 31.40 -18.50
C SER A 276 -7.83 29.95 -18.93
N ARG A 277 -8.82 29.53 -19.75
CA ARG A 277 -8.89 28.17 -20.30
C ARG A 277 -7.65 27.83 -21.16
N LEU A 278 -7.17 28.79 -21.96
CA LEU A 278 -5.99 28.62 -22.82
C LEU A 278 -4.65 28.60 -22.07
N SER A 279 -4.58 29.19 -20.87
CA SER A 279 -3.32 29.27 -20.11
C SER A 279 -3.31 28.35 -18.91
N ALA A 280 -4.28 28.52 -17.99
CA ALA A 280 -4.36 27.78 -16.75
C ALA A 280 -4.81 26.33 -16.98
N ASP A 281 -5.99 26.12 -17.57
CA ASP A 281 -6.57 24.78 -17.68
C ASP A 281 -5.71 23.84 -18.52
N THR A 282 -5.15 24.32 -19.64
CA THR A 282 -4.22 23.52 -20.45
C THR A 282 -2.95 23.16 -19.70
N THR A 283 -2.45 24.05 -18.84
CA THR A 283 -1.21 23.83 -18.09
C THR A 283 -1.44 22.83 -16.98
N VAL A 284 -2.47 23.04 -16.16
CA VAL A 284 -2.87 22.12 -15.09
C VAL A 284 -3.17 20.74 -15.67
N THR A 285 -3.97 20.65 -16.73
CA THR A 285 -4.32 19.36 -17.35
C THR A 285 -3.10 18.61 -17.86
N THR A 286 -2.18 19.31 -18.54
CA THR A 286 -0.96 18.69 -19.08
C THR A 286 -0.02 18.25 -17.97
N GLU A 287 0.17 19.09 -16.95
CA GLU A 287 1.04 18.79 -15.81
C GLU A 287 0.53 17.58 -15.04
N VAL A 288 -0.75 17.57 -14.69
CA VAL A 288 -1.42 16.45 -14.00
C VAL A 288 -1.26 15.17 -14.82
N PHE A 289 -1.55 15.21 -16.12
CA PHE A 289 -1.44 14.04 -17.00
C PHE A 289 0.00 13.49 -17.06
N VAL A 290 0.98 14.33 -17.38
CA VAL A 290 2.38 13.89 -17.53
C VAL A 290 2.94 13.40 -16.20
N ASN A 291 2.64 14.08 -15.09
CA ASN A 291 3.09 13.65 -13.77
C ASN A 291 2.46 12.31 -13.37
N HIS A 292 1.17 12.10 -13.60
CA HIS A 292 0.54 10.80 -13.31
C HIS A 292 1.14 9.68 -14.14
N VAL A 293 1.29 9.86 -15.46
CA VAL A 293 1.90 8.85 -16.34
C VAL A 293 3.34 8.56 -15.91
N LYS A 294 4.15 9.61 -15.64
CA LYS A 294 5.52 9.50 -15.13
C LYS A 294 5.57 8.69 -13.83
N VAL A 295 4.74 9.03 -12.84
CA VAL A 295 4.72 8.35 -11.54
C VAL A 295 4.28 6.90 -11.69
N LEU A 296 3.22 6.63 -12.46
CA LEU A 296 2.73 5.27 -12.69
C LEU A 296 3.80 4.39 -13.33
N CYS A 297 4.43 4.86 -14.41
CA CYS A 297 5.51 4.14 -15.08
C CYS A 297 6.71 3.94 -14.15
N ALA A 298 7.17 5.00 -13.47
CA ALA A 298 8.31 4.95 -12.57
C ALA A 298 8.12 3.96 -11.42
N SER A 299 6.97 4.05 -10.75
CA SER A 299 6.61 3.17 -9.64
C SER A 299 6.49 1.73 -10.10
N THR A 300 5.88 1.48 -11.27
CA THR A 300 5.75 0.12 -11.81
C THR A 300 7.12 -0.50 -12.09
N VAL A 301 8.01 0.20 -12.79
CA VAL A 301 9.35 -0.31 -13.11
C VAL A 301 10.15 -0.58 -11.83
N ARG A 302 10.12 0.33 -10.85
CA ARG A 302 10.83 0.13 -9.58
C ARG A 302 10.28 -1.04 -8.78
N VAL A 303 8.96 -1.12 -8.62
CA VAL A 303 8.33 -2.22 -7.87
C VAL A 303 8.67 -3.55 -8.50
N VAL A 304 8.52 -3.68 -9.82
CA VAL A 304 8.86 -4.92 -10.54
C VAL A 304 10.35 -5.24 -10.41
N GLY A 305 11.22 -4.23 -10.56
CA GLY A 305 12.68 -4.40 -10.45
C GLY A 305 13.12 -4.88 -9.07
N ILE A 306 12.65 -4.23 -8.00
CA ILE A 306 12.98 -4.56 -6.62
C ILE A 306 12.43 -5.95 -6.27
N VAL A 307 11.16 -6.24 -6.59
CA VAL A 307 10.55 -7.54 -6.26
C VAL A 307 11.26 -8.68 -7.00
N ALA A 308 11.55 -8.52 -8.28
CA ALA A 308 12.28 -9.52 -9.06
C ALA A 308 13.69 -9.76 -8.49
N PHE A 309 14.37 -8.69 -8.06
CA PHE A 309 15.70 -8.78 -7.47
C PHE A 309 15.68 -9.47 -6.09
N MET A 310 14.74 -9.08 -5.22
CA MET A 310 14.59 -9.71 -3.90
C MET A 310 14.30 -11.21 -4.03
N LEU A 311 13.38 -11.60 -4.92
CA LEU A 311 13.03 -13.00 -5.16
C LEU A 311 14.23 -13.85 -5.62
N LYS A 312 15.15 -13.26 -6.41
CA LYS A 312 16.40 -13.92 -6.80
C LYS A 312 17.36 -14.13 -5.63
N LEU A 313 17.40 -13.21 -4.67
CA LEU A 313 18.35 -13.25 -3.56
C LEU A 313 17.90 -14.23 -2.48
N SER A 314 16.64 -14.15 -2.06
CA SER A 314 16.03 -15.14 -1.16
C SER A 314 14.52 -15.15 -1.34
N TRP A 315 14.00 -16.23 -1.94
CA TRP A 315 12.57 -16.37 -2.18
C TRP A 315 11.76 -16.46 -0.87
N ARG A 316 12.34 -17.01 0.19
CA ARG A 316 11.67 -17.15 1.50
C ARG A 316 11.44 -15.79 2.18
N LEU A 317 12.48 -14.97 2.29
CA LEU A 317 12.38 -13.63 2.89
C LEU A 317 11.56 -12.66 2.02
N SER A 318 11.60 -12.85 0.70
CA SER A 318 10.87 -12.00 -0.24
C SER A 318 9.36 -12.24 -0.19
N ILE A 319 8.91 -13.50 -0.16
CA ILE A 319 7.49 -13.83 0.00
C ILE A 319 6.97 -13.24 1.32
N LEU A 320 7.79 -13.32 2.37
CA LEU A 320 7.45 -12.74 3.66
C LEU A 320 7.24 -11.23 3.58
N ALA A 321 8.18 -10.50 2.96
CA ALA A 321 8.06 -9.06 2.75
C ALA A 321 6.83 -8.71 1.88
N LEU A 322 6.52 -9.52 0.86
CA LEU A 322 5.34 -9.33 0.01
C LEU A 322 4.03 -9.51 0.78
N ILE A 323 3.96 -10.45 1.75
CA ILE A 323 2.78 -10.65 2.60
C ILE A 323 2.57 -9.46 3.56
N MET A 324 3.63 -8.74 3.92
CA MET A 324 3.54 -7.53 4.74
C MET A 324 2.99 -6.31 3.96
N LEU A 325 3.17 -6.25 2.64
CA LEU A 325 2.67 -5.13 1.82
C LEU A 325 1.14 -4.90 1.90
N PRO A 326 0.27 -5.92 1.76
CA PRO A 326 -1.17 -5.71 1.89
C PRO A 326 -1.57 -5.26 3.30
N ALA A 327 -0.86 -5.72 4.34
CA ALA A 327 -1.05 -5.26 5.71
C ALA A 327 -0.81 -3.74 5.80
N VAL A 328 0.32 -3.24 5.28
CA VAL A 328 0.62 -1.79 5.22
C VAL A 328 -0.42 -1.03 4.38
N ALA A 329 -0.85 -1.57 3.25
CA ALA A 329 -1.83 -0.93 2.38
C ALA A 329 -3.19 -0.70 3.09
N VAL A 330 -3.63 -1.65 3.92
CA VAL A 330 -4.83 -1.48 4.75
C VAL A 330 -4.65 -0.33 5.73
N VAL A 331 -3.50 -0.25 6.39
CA VAL A 331 -3.20 0.83 7.35
C VAL A 331 -3.23 2.19 6.68
N THR A 332 -2.54 2.33 5.55
CA THR A 332 -2.51 3.58 4.79
C THR A 332 -3.91 3.99 4.31
N ARG A 333 -4.76 3.03 3.93
CA ARG A 333 -6.13 3.30 3.51
C ARG A 333 -6.98 3.87 4.65
N VAL A 334 -6.95 3.23 5.82
CA VAL A 334 -7.71 3.69 7.00
C VAL A 334 -7.26 5.10 7.42
N PHE A 335 -5.94 5.33 7.46
CA PHE A 335 -5.38 6.63 7.78
C PHE A 335 -5.78 7.70 6.74
N GLY A 336 -5.79 7.35 5.45
CA GLY A 336 -6.22 8.24 4.38
C GLY A 336 -7.70 8.64 4.47
N GLU A 337 -8.59 7.73 4.88
CA GLU A 337 -10.00 8.05 5.12
C GLU A 337 -10.20 8.95 6.35
N TYR A 338 -9.38 8.74 7.40
CA TYR A 338 -9.38 9.59 8.59
C TYR A 338 -8.98 11.04 8.25
N LEU A 339 -7.88 11.23 7.51
CA LEU A 339 -7.43 12.56 7.09
C LEU A 339 -8.44 13.31 6.22
N LYS A 340 -9.12 12.60 5.31
CA LYS A 340 -10.19 13.19 4.48
C LYS A 340 -11.37 13.71 5.30
N THR A 341 -11.65 13.07 6.43
CA THR A 341 -12.72 13.51 7.33
C THR A 341 -12.33 14.77 8.09
N PHE A 342 -11.06 14.91 8.47
CA PHE A 342 -10.55 16.11 9.15
C PHE A 342 -10.50 17.33 8.22
N ASN A 343 -9.99 17.17 6.99
CA ASN A 343 -9.93 18.27 5.99
C ASN A 343 -11.30 18.67 5.43
N ALA A 344 -12.37 17.97 5.78
CA ALA A 344 -13.74 18.31 5.38
C ALA A 344 -14.45 19.23 6.40
N PHE A 345 -13.82 19.53 7.53
CA PHE A 345 -14.23 20.55 8.50
C PHE A 345 -13.42 21.84 8.28
#